data_AF-A0A7C1FTL8-F1
#
_entry.id   AF-A0A7C1FTL8-F1
#
_cell.length_a   1.000
_cell.length_b   1.000
_cell.length_c   1.000
_cell.angle_alpha   90.00
_cell.angle_beta   90.00
_cell.angle_gamma   90.00
#
_symmetry.space_group_name_H-M   'P 1'
#
loop_
_entity.id
_entity.type
_entity.pdbx_description
1 polymer ?
#
loop_
_entity_poly.entity_id
_entity_poly.type
_entity_poly.pdbx_seq_one_letter_code
_entity_poly.pdbx_strand_id
1 'polypeptide(L)' 'RVPGEIPVGHKLAVRPIAAGQKVIKYGAPIGSATRDIACGEHVHTHNIASDYLPAYTQRGLIAQ' A
#
# COMPACT_ATOMS: atom_id res chain seq x y z
N ARG A 1 -13.25 -3.21 -15.61
CA ARG A 1 -12.38 -2.31 -16.43
C ARG A 1 -11.36 -1.68 -15.48
N VAL A 2 -10.10 -1.56 -15.87
CA VAL A 2 -9.08 -0.87 -15.08
C VAL A 2 -9.21 0.65 -15.34
N PRO A 3 -9.39 1.49 -14.31
CA PRO A 3 -9.42 2.94 -14.46
C PRO A 3 -7.98 3.47 -14.57
N GLY A 4 -7.49 3.65 -15.80
CA GLY A 4 -6.17 4.23 -16.09
C GLY A 4 -5.09 3.20 -16.44
N GLU A 5 -3.88 3.69 -16.71
CA GLU A 5 -2.73 2.86 -17.05
C GLU A 5 -2.07 2.29 -15.79
N ILE A 6 -1.77 0.99 -15.82
CA ILE A 6 -1.05 0.29 -14.76
C ILE A 6 0.13 -0.45 -15.41
N PRO A 7 1.38 -0.08 -15.11
CA PRO A 7 2.54 -0.77 -15.68
C PRO A 7 2.57 -2.25 -15.29
N VAL A 8 3.11 -3.09 -16.16
CA VAL A 8 3.27 -4.54 -15.91
C VAL A 8 4.08 -4.75 -14.61
N GLY A 9 3.63 -5.68 -13.78
CA GLY A 9 4.26 -5.99 -12.49
C GLY A 9 3.74 -5.16 -11.31
N HIS A 10 2.93 -4.12 -11.55
CA HIS A 10 2.28 -3.37 -10.47
C HIS A 10 1.01 -4.06 -9.97
N LYS A 11 0.57 -3.66 -8.78
CA LYS A 11 -0.64 -4.18 -8.13
C LYS A 11 -1.85 -3.35 -8.55
N LEU A 12 -3.01 -4.00 -8.63
CA LEU A 12 -4.32 -3.34 -8.73
C LEU A 12 -5.26 -3.92 -7.67
N ALA A 13 -6.23 -3.13 -7.23
CA ALA A 13 -7.18 -3.58 -6.22
C ALA A 13 -8.22 -4.52 -6.83
N VAL A 14 -8.33 -5.76 -6.31
CA VAL A 14 -9.33 -6.74 -6.79
C VAL A 14 -10.74 -6.51 -6.22
N ARG A 15 -10.86 -5.62 -5.23
CA ARG A 15 -12.10 -5.17 -4.58
C ARG A 15 -11.91 -3.76 -4.03
N PRO A 16 -12.97 -3.02 -3.67
CA PRO A 16 -12.84 -1.77 -2.95
C PRO A 16 -12.08 -1.96 -1.63
N ILE A 17 -11.23 -1.01 -1.29
CA ILE A 17 -10.45 -0.95 -0.04
C ILE A 17 -10.69 0.44 0.56
N ALA A 18 -11.30 0.50 1.73
CA ALA A 18 -11.54 1.77 2.41
C ALA A 18 -10.24 2.31 3.03
N ALA A 19 -10.15 3.63 3.21
CA ALA A 19 -9.05 4.26 3.93
C ALA A 19 -8.81 3.57 5.30
N GLY A 20 -7.54 3.35 5.64
CA GLY A 20 -7.11 2.65 6.85
C GLY A 20 -7.21 1.12 6.80
N GLN A 21 -7.91 0.52 5.83
CA GLN A 21 -7.97 -0.94 5.71
C GLN A 21 -6.64 -1.54 5.28
N LYS A 22 -6.37 -2.77 5.76
CA LYS A 22 -5.21 -3.55 5.37
C LYS A 22 -5.28 -3.98 3.92
N VAL A 23 -4.16 -3.78 3.23
CA VAL A 23 -3.89 -4.28 1.89
C VAL A 23 -3.20 -5.62 2.05
N ILE A 24 -3.86 -6.68 1.58
CA ILE A 24 -3.38 -8.06 1.74
C ILE A 24 -2.80 -8.55 0.42
N LYS A 25 -1.59 -9.12 0.46
CA LYS A 25 -0.96 -9.80 -0.67
C LYS A 25 -0.42 -11.15 -0.20
N TYR A 26 -0.77 -12.22 -0.91
CA TYR A 26 -0.38 -13.59 -0.55
C TYR A 26 -0.74 -14.01 0.89
N GLY A 27 -1.87 -13.52 1.39
CA GLY A 27 -2.34 -13.81 2.76
C GLY A 27 -1.68 -12.96 3.86
N ALA A 28 -0.71 -12.09 3.53
CA ALA A 28 -0.05 -11.22 4.49
C ALA A 28 -0.44 -9.74 4.31
N PRO A 29 -0.60 -8.96 5.40
CA PRO A 29 -0.73 -7.51 5.31
C PRO A 29 0.59 -6.91 4.83
N ILE A 30 0.51 -6.09 3.77
CA ILE A 30 1.69 -5.38 3.22
C ILE A 30 1.65 -3.88 3.49
N GLY A 31 0.58 -3.39 4.10
CA GLY A 31 0.33 -1.98 4.30
C GLY A 31 -1.13 -1.67 4.59
N SER A 32 -1.40 -0.39 4.84
CA SER A 32 -2.75 0.15 5.05
C SER A 32 -3.05 1.19 3.96
N ALA A 33 -4.30 1.23 3.47
CA ALA A 33 -4.72 2.22 2.49
C ALA A 33 -4.70 3.63 3.09
N THR A 34 -4.13 4.61 2.39
CA THR A 34 -4.07 6.02 2.86
C THR A 34 -5.28 6.84 2.40
N ARG A 35 -6.04 6.31 1.46
CA ARG A 35 -7.34 6.81 0.98
C ARG A 35 -8.21 5.64 0.54
N ASP A 36 -9.45 5.90 0.17
CA ASP A 36 -10.28 4.91 -0.52
C ASP A 36 -9.65 4.53 -1.87
N ILE A 37 -9.65 3.23 -2.16
CA ILE A 37 -9.12 2.64 -3.40
C ILE A 37 -10.24 1.88 -4.08
N ALA A 38 -10.60 2.28 -5.30
CA ALA A 38 -11.64 1.63 -6.07
C ALA A 38 -11.17 0.27 -6.62
N CYS A 39 -12.13 -0.61 -6.93
CA CYS A 39 -11.81 -1.86 -7.65
C CYS A 39 -11.18 -1.53 -9.01
N GLY A 40 -10.07 -2.19 -9.32
CA GLY A 40 -9.26 -2.00 -10.50
C GLY A 40 -8.20 -0.91 -10.39
N GLU A 41 -8.24 -0.05 -9.37
CA GLU A 41 -7.29 1.07 -9.22
C GLU A 41 -5.86 0.58 -8.92
N HIS A 42 -4.86 1.34 -9.38
CA HIS A 42 -3.44 1.07 -9.13
C HIS A 42 -3.11 1.11 -7.64
N VAL A 43 -2.50 0.06 -7.10
CA VAL A 43 -2.11 -0.02 -5.68
C VAL A 43 -0.59 0.11 -5.54
N HIS A 44 -0.14 1.26 -5.04
CA HIS A 44 1.27 1.59 -4.88
C HIS A 44 1.50 2.58 -3.72
N THR A 45 2.74 2.99 -3.49
CA THR A 45 3.15 3.87 -2.38
C THR A 45 2.38 5.20 -2.30
N HIS A 46 1.74 5.64 -3.38
CA HIS A 46 0.93 6.86 -3.39
C HIS A 46 -0.44 6.69 -2.70
N ASN A 47 -0.94 5.46 -2.53
CA ASN A 47 -2.23 5.16 -1.89
C ASN A 47 -2.19 4.07 -0.82
N ILE A 48 -1.00 3.53 -0.51
CA ILE A 48 -0.78 2.66 0.64
C ILE A 48 0.46 3.10 1.42
N ALA A 49 0.37 3.02 2.74
CA ALA A 49 1.51 3.12 3.64
C ALA A 49 1.98 1.70 4.01
N SER A 50 3.29 1.45 3.99
CA SER A 50 3.84 0.16 4.42
C SER A 50 3.68 0.00 5.93
N ASP A 51 3.16 -1.15 6.36
CA ASP A 51 3.03 -1.50 7.79
C ASP A 51 4.28 -2.22 8.34
N TYR A 52 5.27 -2.49 7.49
CA TYR A 52 6.53 -3.04 7.95
C TYR A 52 7.24 -2.04 8.85
N LEU A 53 7.82 -2.54 9.95
CA LEU A 53 8.78 -1.80 10.77
C LEU A 53 9.80 -1.12 9.85
N PRO A 54 10.23 0.12 10.14
CA PRO A 54 11.23 0.79 9.32
C PRO A 54 12.47 -0.10 9.27
N ALA A 55 12.72 -0.72 8.11
CA ALA A 55 13.76 -1.73 7.95
C ALA A 55 15.16 -1.18 8.26
N TYR A 56 15.33 0.14 8.19
CA TYR A 56 16.33 0.86 8.95
C TYR A 56 15.98 2.35 8.94
N THR A 57 15.85 2.98 10.09
CA THR A 57 16.01 4.43 10.14
C THR A 57 17.52 4.68 10.11
N GLN A 58 18.09 5.02 8.94
CA GLN A 58 19.34 5.77 8.91
C GLN A 58 19.04 7.19 9.40
N ARG A 59 18.87 7.32 10.70
CA ARG A 59 18.89 8.59 11.41
C ARG A 59 19.54 8.24 12.74
N GLY A 60 20.82 8.60 12.84
CA GLY A 60 21.51 8.56 14.11
C GLY A 60 20.74 9.35 15.16
N LEU A 61 21.12 9.08 16.41
CA LEU A 61 20.55 9.57 17.68
C LEU A 61 19.56 8.54 18.26
N ILE A 62 20.06 7.54 19.00
CA ILE A 62 20.41 7.61 20.43
C ILE A 62 19.55 8.60 21.22
N ALA A 63 18.95 8.06 22.27
CA ALA A 63 18.14 8.73 23.27
C ALA A 63 18.73 10.06 23.76
N GLN A 64 17.89 11.09 23.83
CA GLN A 64 17.53 11.80 25.06
C GLN A 64 16.05 12.15 24.99
#